data_AF-A0A931IQA5-F1
#
_entry.id   AF-A0A931IQA5-F1
#
_cell.length_a   1.000
_cell.length_b   1.000
_cell.length_c   1.000
_cell.angle_alpha   90.00
_cell.angle_beta   90.00
_cell.angle_gamma   90.00
#
_symmetry.space_group_name_H-M   'P 1'
#
loop_
_entity.id
_entity.type
_entity.pdbx_description
1 polymer ?
#
loop_
_entity_poly.entity_id
_entity_poly.type
_entity_poly.pdbx_seq_one_letter_code
_entity_poly.pdbx_strand_id
1 'polypeptide(L)'
;MRKTWQTALILLLALQLAGCGNHSNETTINIKSTPISTETTNLVQTQTVEATAQPTPDPKETIQVEGTAQTLYRMNNVFRFEPLDKLAPKKAVLLTFDDGPNDETTLKSILDTLDKHNAKAIFFVNGYQVKQHPDLLKLIHERKQTIGNHSYDHISLRKEKAEVVEKQLTGVQIEVKQLTGVVPKFFRPPYGEGSDLVRKIAKDHGMLYMTWSNGSLDWDKTAKNKPDVVIKNVMEQLHPGANILMHELKWTADALDELLTKIEADGYSFIDPETIEVTH
;
A
#
# COMPACT_ATOMS: atom_id res chain seq x y z
N MET A 1 -35.88 60.35 8.66
CA MET A 1 -37.05 59.66 9.27
C MET A 1 -36.53 58.30 9.77
N ARG A 2 -36.19 58.11 11.06
CA ARG A 2 -37.05 57.69 12.19
C ARG A 2 -37.91 56.45 11.81
N LYS A 3 -37.89 55.27 12.44
CA LYS A 3 -37.63 54.85 13.84
C LYS A 3 -37.37 53.33 13.94
N THR A 4 -36.62 52.98 14.98
CA THR A 4 -36.34 51.69 15.68
C THR A 4 -37.54 51.07 16.40
N TRP A 5 -37.60 49.73 16.55
CA TRP A 5 -38.15 48.91 17.69
C TRP A 5 -37.45 47.51 17.62
N GLN A 6 -36.52 47.08 18.49
CA GLN A 6 -36.64 46.44 19.84
C GLN A 6 -37.81 45.43 19.93
N THR A 7 -37.62 44.15 20.32
CA THR A 7 -37.19 43.65 21.64
C THR A 7 -36.65 42.20 21.63
N ALA A 8 -35.96 41.83 22.72
CA ALA A 8 -35.28 40.58 23.02
C ALA A 8 -36.16 39.55 23.78
N LEU A 9 -35.73 38.27 23.84
CA LEU A 9 -35.97 37.42 25.01
C LEU A 9 -34.82 36.43 25.24
N ILE A 10 -34.44 36.35 26.51
CA ILE A 10 -33.35 35.62 27.16
C ILE A 10 -33.86 34.24 27.59
N LEU A 11 -33.04 33.18 27.49
CA LEU A 11 -33.13 32.05 28.41
C LEU A 11 -31.73 31.58 28.82
N LEU A 12 -31.42 31.80 30.10
CA LEU A 12 -30.32 31.18 30.84
C LEU A 12 -30.63 29.69 31.05
N LEU A 13 -29.63 28.83 30.91
CA LEU A 13 -29.57 27.58 31.67
C LEU A 13 -28.17 27.43 32.27
N ALA A 14 -28.08 27.63 33.58
CA ALA A 14 -26.94 27.31 34.41
C ALA A 14 -27.09 25.85 34.87
N LEU A 15 -26.03 25.04 34.74
CA LEU A 15 -25.90 23.78 35.47
C LEU A 15 -24.60 23.83 36.27
N GLN A 16 -24.74 23.60 37.57
CA GLN A 16 -23.71 23.71 38.59
C GLN A 16 -22.82 22.45 38.66
N LEU A 17 -21.60 22.69 39.14
CA LEU A 17 -20.59 21.72 39.56
C LEU A 17 -20.95 21.07 40.91
N ALA A 18 -20.77 19.76 40.99
CA ALA A 18 -20.43 18.96 42.18
C ALA A 18 -19.75 17.69 41.62
N GLY A 19 -18.71 17.08 42.16
CA GLY A 19 -18.02 17.11 43.43
C GLY A 19 -17.23 15.79 43.50
N CYS A 20 -16.06 15.79 44.14
CA CYS A 20 -15.04 14.72 44.15
C CYS A 20 -15.53 13.33 44.62
N GLY A 21 -14.80 12.28 44.21
CA GLY A 21 -14.89 10.96 44.84
C GLY A 21 -14.01 9.90 44.18
N ASN A 22 -12.74 9.84 44.57
CA ASN A 22 -11.81 8.78 44.22
C ASN A 22 -12.13 7.52 45.07
N HIS A 23 -12.45 6.39 44.46
CA HIS A 23 -12.44 5.08 45.13
C HIS A 23 -11.93 4.00 44.18
N SER A 24 -10.70 3.59 44.45
CA SER A 24 -10.07 2.36 43.99
C SER A 24 -10.80 1.16 44.58
N ASN A 25 -11.38 0.31 43.71
CA ASN A 25 -11.72 -1.06 44.08
C ASN A 25 -10.72 -2.00 43.41
N GLU A 26 -9.80 -2.50 44.22
CA GLU A 26 -9.05 -3.72 43.96
C GLU A 26 -10.03 -4.86 43.68
N THR A 27 -9.91 -5.50 42.53
CA THR A 27 -10.52 -6.81 42.30
C THR A 27 -9.41 -7.85 42.30
N THR A 28 -9.27 -8.49 43.46
CA THR A 28 -8.42 -9.65 43.70
C THR A 28 -8.99 -10.83 42.91
N ILE A 29 -8.35 -11.24 41.81
CA ILE A 29 -8.64 -12.51 41.15
C ILE A 29 -7.64 -13.55 41.62
N ASN A 30 -8.18 -14.49 42.37
CA ASN A 30 -7.56 -15.65 42.99
C ASN A 30 -7.23 -16.70 41.90
N ILE A 31 -5.97 -16.84 41.50
CA ILE A 31 -5.53 -17.97 40.65
C ILE A 31 -4.95 -19.06 41.55
N LYS A 32 -5.73 -20.13 41.67
CA LYS A 32 -5.38 -21.41 42.27
C LYS A 32 -4.19 -22.02 41.52
N SER A 33 -3.08 -22.21 42.23
CA SER A 33 -1.89 -22.93 41.80
C SER A 33 -1.94 -24.39 42.26
N THR A 34 -1.58 -25.33 41.38
CA THR A 34 -0.79 -26.59 41.56
C THR A 34 -1.23 -27.70 40.58
N PRO A 35 -0.39 -28.71 40.28
CA PRO A 35 1.07 -28.75 40.29
C PRO A 35 1.70 -29.36 39.02
N ILE A 36 3.02 -29.18 38.98
CA ILE A 36 4.03 -29.86 38.15
C ILE A 36 3.92 -31.39 38.25
N SER A 37 4.08 -32.07 37.11
CA SER A 37 4.58 -33.46 37.06
C SER A 37 5.89 -33.51 36.26
N THR A 38 6.92 -34.04 36.93
CA THR A 38 8.20 -34.50 36.39
C THR A 38 8.09 -35.96 35.98
N GLU A 39 8.60 -36.34 34.81
CA GLU A 39 9.20 -37.66 34.54
C GLU A 39 10.01 -37.55 33.23
N THR A 40 11.35 -37.52 33.29
CA THR A 40 12.32 -38.63 33.34
C THR A 40 12.75 -39.14 31.96
N THR A 41 14.03 -38.88 31.71
CA THR A 41 14.97 -39.45 30.75
C THR A 41 14.83 -40.95 30.53
N ASN A 42 14.99 -41.41 29.28
CA ASN A 42 15.52 -42.75 29.02
C ASN A 42 16.52 -42.72 27.86
N LEU A 43 17.73 -43.14 28.19
CA LEU A 43 18.82 -43.53 27.30
C LEU A 43 18.52 -44.91 26.71
N VAL A 44 18.75 -45.10 25.41
CA VAL A 44 18.97 -46.44 24.85
C VAL A 44 20.27 -46.41 24.05
N GLN A 45 21.09 -47.40 24.36
CA GLN A 45 22.47 -47.60 23.93
C GLN A 45 22.61 -47.98 22.45
N THR A 46 23.78 -47.58 21.97
CA THR A 46 24.53 -47.99 20.79
C THR A 46 24.53 -49.50 20.51
N GLN A 47 24.31 -49.86 19.25
CA GLN A 47 24.94 -51.02 18.64
C GLN A 47 25.73 -50.58 17.42
N THR A 48 27.00 -50.97 17.44
CA THR A 48 28.03 -50.78 16.43
C THR A 48 27.82 -51.75 15.27
N VAL A 49 27.82 -51.25 14.03
CA VAL A 49 28.18 -52.06 12.87
C VAL A 49 29.09 -51.23 11.98
N GLU A 50 30.27 -51.75 11.76
CA GLU A 50 31.37 -51.15 11.02
C GLU A 50 31.34 -51.58 9.54
N ALA A 51 31.84 -50.69 8.69
CA ALA A 51 32.26 -50.86 7.30
C ALA A 51 31.16 -51.04 6.21
N THR A 52 31.06 -50.07 5.28
CA THR A 52 31.75 -50.12 3.98
C THR A 52 31.71 -48.73 3.33
N ALA A 53 32.85 -48.23 2.87
CA ALA A 53 33.00 -46.92 2.23
C ALA A 53 32.62 -46.98 0.74
N GLN A 54 31.86 -45.99 0.26
CA GLN A 54 31.84 -45.56 -1.14
C GLN A 54 31.38 -44.09 -1.21
N PRO A 55 31.95 -43.23 -2.08
CA PRO A 55 31.90 -41.78 -1.92
C PRO A 55 30.56 -41.21 -2.39
N THR A 56 29.95 -40.37 -1.56
CA THR A 56 28.87 -39.46 -1.96
C THR A 56 29.43 -38.31 -2.79
N PRO A 57 28.78 -37.91 -3.90
CA PRO A 57 29.20 -36.74 -4.65
C PRO A 57 28.84 -35.46 -3.86
N ASP A 58 29.74 -34.47 -3.94
CA ASP A 58 29.55 -33.12 -3.40
C ASP A 58 28.15 -32.57 -3.70
N PRO A 59 27.47 -31.92 -2.73
CA PRO A 59 26.33 -31.10 -3.04
C PRO A 59 26.84 -29.94 -3.90
N LYS A 60 26.48 -29.95 -5.18
CA LYS A 60 26.62 -28.78 -6.05
C LYS A 60 25.98 -27.59 -5.34
N GLU A 61 26.84 -26.71 -4.87
CA GLU A 61 26.56 -25.35 -4.46
C GLU A 61 25.70 -24.73 -5.56
N THR A 62 24.39 -24.66 -5.29
CA THR A 62 23.44 -24.02 -6.18
C THR A 62 23.63 -22.54 -5.93
N ILE A 63 24.53 -21.92 -6.69
CA ILE A 63 24.68 -20.48 -6.74
C ILE A 63 23.31 -19.93 -7.19
N GLN A 64 22.53 -19.43 -6.24
CA GLN A 64 21.41 -18.56 -6.53
C GLN A 64 22.01 -17.27 -7.07
N VAL A 65 22.02 -17.14 -8.39
CA VAL A 65 22.29 -15.87 -9.04
C VAL A 65 21.06 -15.01 -8.75
N GLU A 66 21.15 -14.16 -7.73
CA GLU A 66 20.26 -13.00 -7.59
C GLU A 66 20.47 -12.10 -8.80
N GLY A 67 19.73 -12.34 -9.87
CA GLY A 67 19.66 -11.44 -10.99
C GLY A 67 18.99 -10.16 -10.53
N THR A 68 19.75 -9.08 -10.36
CA THR A 68 19.18 -7.74 -10.20
C THR A 68 18.26 -7.50 -11.39
N ALA A 69 16.95 -7.38 -11.15
CA ALA A 69 15.98 -7.05 -12.17
C ALA A 69 16.49 -5.86 -12.99
N GLN A 70 16.52 -5.99 -14.31
CA GLN A 70 16.99 -4.92 -15.18
C GLN A 70 16.11 -3.69 -14.97
N THR A 71 16.72 -2.55 -14.66
CA THR A 71 16.02 -1.27 -14.62
C THR A 71 15.72 -0.81 -16.05
N LEU A 72 14.44 -0.60 -16.36
CA LEU A 72 13.95 -0.28 -17.70
C LEU A 72 13.36 1.12 -17.80
N TYR A 73 12.83 1.66 -16.71
CA TYR A 73 12.12 2.93 -16.71
C TYR A 73 12.64 3.89 -15.64
N ARG A 74 12.68 5.18 -15.97
CA ARG A 74 12.92 6.28 -15.04
C ARG A 74 11.71 7.20 -15.02
N MET A 75 11.34 7.65 -13.84
CA MET A 75 10.31 8.68 -13.70
C MET A 75 10.91 10.08 -13.91
N ASN A 76 10.25 10.91 -14.72
CA ASN A 76 10.64 12.31 -14.90
C ASN A 76 9.93 13.25 -13.90
N ASN A 77 10.24 14.55 -13.98
CA ASN A 77 9.74 15.57 -13.03
C ASN A 77 8.23 15.84 -13.12
N VAL A 78 7.53 15.29 -14.12
CA VAL A 78 6.08 15.37 -14.27
C VAL A 78 5.40 14.00 -14.07
N PHE A 79 6.07 13.10 -13.35
CA PHE A 79 5.57 11.79 -12.94
C PHE A 79 5.23 10.84 -14.11
N ARG A 80 5.89 11.04 -15.26
CA ARG A 80 5.82 10.12 -16.41
C ARG A 80 7.03 9.21 -16.42
N PHE A 81 6.86 8.01 -16.95
CA PHE A 81 7.92 7.02 -17.08
C PHE A 81 8.54 7.03 -18.48
N GLU A 82 9.85 7.19 -18.53
CA GLU A 82 10.65 7.20 -19.74
C GLU A 82 11.50 5.93 -19.81
N PRO A 83 11.57 5.26 -20.97
CA PRO A 83 12.44 4.09 -21.14
C PRO A 83 13.92 4.51 -21.08
N LEU A 84 14.72 3.78 -20.32
CA LEU A 84 16.16 4.02 -20.17
C LEU A 84 16.99 3.45 -21.33
N ASP A 85 16.51 2.38 -21.97
CA ASP A 85 17.19 1.72 -23.06
C ASP A 85 16.22 1.38 -24.22
N LYS A 86 16.73 0.71 -25.26
CA LYS A 86 15.94 0.29 -26.41
C LYS A 86 15.13 -0.99 -26.17
N LEU A 87 15.37 -1.70 -25.07
CA LEU A 87 14.68 -2.94 -24.71
C LEU A 87 13.35 -2.65 -24.02
N ALA A 88 13.26 -1.53 -23.31
CA ALA A 88 12.03 -1.05 -22.70
C ALA A 88 10.99 -0.61 -23.76
N PRO A 89 9.75 -1.15 -23.73
CA PRO A 89 8.66 -0.68 -24.57
C PRO A 89 8.41 0.83 -24.44
N LYS A 90 8.37 1.54 -25.56
CA LYS A 90 8.14 3.00 -25.56
C LYS A 90 6.71 3.37 -25.23
N LYS A 91 5.74 2.56 -25.65
CA LYS A 91 4.33 2.73 -25.31
C LYS A 91 4.02 1.81 -24.13
N ALA A 92 4.30 2.29 -22.93
CA ALA A 92 3.96 1.59 -21.71
C ALA A 92 3.30 2.55 -20.71
N VAL A 93 2.45 2.01 -19.83
CA VAL A 93 1.79 2.77 -18.75
C VAL A 93 1.92 2.04 -17.42
N LEU A 94 2.01 2.79 -16.33
CA LEU A 94 2.01 2.27 -14.97
C LEU A 94 0.59 2.34 -14.41
N LEU A 95 0.11 1.21 -13.89
CA LEU A 95 -1.16 1.11 -13.16
C LEU A 95 -0.92 1.31 -11.66
N THR A 96 -1.72 2.16 -11.03
CA THR A 96 -1.61 2.41 -9.59
C THR A 96 -3.00 2.51 -8.93
N PHE A 97 -3.12 2.01 -7.70
CA PHE A 97 -4.34 2.02 -6.91
C PHE A 97 -4.07 2.59 -5.52
N ASP A 98 -4.84 3.60 -5.11
CA ASP A 98 -4.76 4.23 -3.78
C ASP A 98 -5.90 3.76 -2.86
N ASP A 99 -5.79 4.11 -1.58
CA ASP A 99 -6.82 4.02 -0.52
C ASP A 99 -7.23 2.61 -0.05
N GLY A 100 -6.39 1.61 -0.32
CA GLY A 100 -6.58 0.24 0.15
C GLY A 100 -5.56 -0.24 1.21
N PRO A 101 -5.60 -1.53 1.58
CA PRO A 101 -6.62 -2.52 1.20
C PRO A 101 -7.85 -2.45 2.12
N ASN A 102 -9.07 -2.61 1.58
CA ASN A 102 -10.29 -2.47 2.40
C ASN A 102 -11.36 -3.53 2.09
N ASP A 103 -11.85 -3.59 0.85
CA ASP A 103 -12.93 -4.50 0.45
C ASP A 103 -12.39 -5.72 -0.30
N GLU A 104 -12.55 -6.92 0.29
CA GLU A 104 -12.00 -8.17 -0.26
C GLU A 104 -12.55 -8.49 -1.66
N THR A 105 -13.83 -8.24 -1.91
CA THR A 105 -14.47 -8.57 -3.18
C THR A 105 -13.92 -7.68 -4.30
N THR A 106 -13.85 -6.37 -4.05
CA THR A 106 -13.31 -5.38 -4.98
C THR A 106 -11.83 -5.67 -5.26
N LEU A 107 -11.03 -5.91 -4.21
CA LEU A 107 -9.61 -6.21 -4.35
C LEU A 107 -9.37 -7.48 -5.18
N LYS A 108 -10.08 -8.57 -4.88
CA LYS A 108 -9.98 -9.81 -5.67
C LYS A 108 -10.35 -9.60 -7.14
N SER A 109 -11.42 -8.86 -7.42
CA SER A 109 -11.82 -8.53 -8.79
C SER A 109 -10.73 -7.75 -9.54
N ILE A 110 -10.07 -6.79 -8.88
CA ILE A 110 -8.95 -6.04 -9.46
C ILE A 110 -7.77 -6.99 -9.75
N LEU A 111 -7.36 -7.80 -8.76
CA LEU A 111 -6.23 -8.71 -8.89
C LEU A 111 -6.45 -9.78 -9.98
N ASP A 112 -7.66 -10.34 -10.08
CA ASP A 112 -8.02 -11.31 -11.11
C ASP A 112 -7.97 -10.69 -12.51
N THR A 113 -8.38 -9.43 -12.64
CA THR A 113 -8.26 -8.69 -13.91
C THR A 113 -6.80 -8.41 -14.26
N LEU A 114 -5.99 -7.98 -13.29
CA LEU A 114 -4.56 -7.76 -13.51
C LEU A 114 -3.87 -9.04 -13.98
N ASP A 115 -4.18 -10.20 -13.37
CA ASP A 115 -3.61 -11.48 -13.77
C ASP A 115 -4.08 -11.92 -15.17
N LYS A 116 -5.36 -11.69 -15.52
CA LYS A 116 -5.88 -11.94 -16.88
C LYS A 116 -5.09 -11.18 -17.95
N HIS A 117 -4.70 -9.94 -17.64
CA HIS A 117 -3.93 -9.08 -18.54
C HIS A 117 -2.40 -9.20 -18.36
N ASN A 118 -1.93 -10.12 -17.49
CA ASN A 118 -0.52 -10.23 -17.10
C ASN A 118 0.10 -8.86 -16.71
N ALA A 119 -0.69 -8.03 -16.05
CA ALA A 119 -0.34 -6.67 -15.66
C ALA A 119 0.14 -6.63 -14.20
N LYS A 120 1.16 -5.80 -13.96
CA LYS A 120 1.62 -5.46 -12.61
C LYS A 120 1.25 -4.01 -12.28
N ALA A 121 0.96 -3.77 -11.01
CA ALA A 121 0.51 -2.49 -10.50
C ALA A 121 1.17 -2.18 -9.15
N ILE A 122 1.12 -0.90 -8.78
CA ILE A 122 1.45 -0.43 -7.42
C ILE A 122 0.17 -0.19 -6.65
N PHE A 123 0.01 -0.84 -5.51
CA PHE A 123 -1.04 -0.59 -4.53
C PHE A 123 -0.48 0.30 -3.42
N PHE A 124 -0.84 1.57 -3.41
CA PHE A 124 -0.45 2.52 -2.37
C PHE A 124 -1.39 2.37 -1.17
N VAL A 125 -0.89 1.67 -0.15
CA VAL A 125 -1.71 1.26 1.00
C VAL A 125 -1.66 2.29 2.14
N ASN A 126 -2.78 2.44 2.85
CA ASN A 126 -2.80 3.19 4.10
C ASN A 126 -2.47 2.28 5.29
N GLY A 127 -1.72 2.80 6.25
CA GLY A 127 -1.36 2.04 7.46
C GLY A 127 -2.59 1.60 8.26
N TYR A 128 -3.56 2.50 8.47
CA TYR A 128 -4.77 2.14 9.22
C TYR A 128 -5.58 1.01 8.55
N GLN A 129 -5.56 0.94 7.21
CA GLN A 129 -6.20 -0.11 6.43
C GLN A 129 -5.41 -1.42 6.52
N VAL A 130 -4.09 -1.37 6.38
CA VAL A 130 -3.20 -2.54 6.55
C VAL A 130 -3.41 -3.19 7.92
N LYS A 131 -3.49 -2.39 8.98
CA LYS A 131 -3.74 -2.88 10.33
C LYS A 131 -5.10 -3.56 10.48
N GLN A 132 -6.14 -3.07 9.80
CA GLN A 132 -7.49 -3.62 9.84
C GLN A 132 -7.65 -4.86 8.95
N HIS A 133 -6.92 -4.90 7.83
CA HIS A 133 -7.06 -5.91 6.79
C HIS A 133 -5.70 -6.56 6.43
N PRO A 134 -4.99 -7.16 7.40
CA PRO A 134 -3.64 -7.68 7.17
C PRO A 134 -3.61 -8.82 6.14
N ASP A 135 -4.69 -9.61 6.03
CA ASP A 135 -4.77 -10.70 5.06
C ASP A 135 -4.98 -10.20 3.63
N LEU A 136 -5.60 -9.03 3.45
CA LEU A 136 -5.73 -8.40 2.13
C LEU A 136 -4.37 -7.85 1.65
N LEU A 137 -3.56 -7.29 2.56
CA LEU A 137 -2.19 -6.91 2.22
C LEU A 137 -1.35 -8.13 1.79
N LYS A 138 -1.44 -9.24 2.54
CA LYS A 138 -0.77 -10.49 2.16
C LYS A 138 -1.24 -10.98 0.79
N LEU A 139 -2.53 -10.89 0.49
CA LEU A 139 -3.07 -11.26 -0.82
C LEU A 139 -2.45 -10.43 -1.95
N ILE A 140 -2.32 -9.10 -1.79
CA ILE A 140 -1.63 -8.24 -2.77
C ILE A 140 -0.19 -8.72 -2.99
N HIS A 141 0.54 -9.02 -1.91
CA HIS A 141 1.91 -9.52 -1.97
C HIS A 141 2.03 -10.91 -2.62
N GLU A 142 1.14 -11.84 -2.25
CA GLU A 142 1.10 -13.21 -2.78
C GLU A 142 0.83 -13.22 -4.29
N ARG A 143 -0.03 -12.32 -4.78
CA ARG A 143 -0.30 -12.09 -6.21
C ARG A 143 0.83 -11.33 -6.92
N LYS A 144 1.97 -11.14 -6.25
CA LYS A 144 3.19 -10.52 -6.78
C LYS A 144 2.92 -9.12 -7.32
N GLN A 145 2.04 -8.37 -6.66
CA GLN A 145 1.83 -6.96 -6.94
C GLN A 145 2.76 -6.12 -6.05
N THR A 146 3.07 -4.91 -6.49
CA THR A 146 3.97 -4.01 -5.76
C THR A 146 3.19 -3.24 -4.70
N ILE A 147 3.73 -3.15 -3.49
CA ILE A 147 3.13 -2.39 -2.38
C ILE A 147 3.85 -1.04 -2.26
N GLY A 148 3.11 0.04 -2.43
CA GLY A 148 3.52 1.42 -2.18
C GLY A 148 2.98 1.95 -0.85
N ASN A 149 3.53 3.07 -0.39
CA ASN A 149 3.17 3.73 0.86
C ASN A 149 2.25 4.92 0.58
N HIS A 150 1.07 4.96 1.22
CA HIS A 150 0.10 6.08 1.13
C HIS A 150 -0.16 6.79 2.46
N SER A 151 0.88 6.89 3.30
CA SER A 151 0.81 7.37 4.69
C SER A 151 -0.05 6.50 5.60
N TYR A 152 0.11 6.69 6.91
CA TYR A 152 -0.55 5.83 7.89
C TYR A 152 -2.03 6.18 8.05
N ASP A 153 -2.35 7.45 8.33
CA ASP A 153 -3.70 7.94 8.68
C ASP A 153 -4.40 8.66 7.51
N HIS A 154 -3.77 8.73 6.33
CA HIS A 154 -4.30 9.43 5.16
C HIS A 154 -4.62 10.92 5.39
N ILE A 155 -3.80 11.59 6.21
CA ILE A 155 -3.89 13.05 6.42
C ILE A 155 -3.13 13.80 5.31
N SER A 156 -3.53 15.05 5.00
CA SER A 156 -2.69 15.92 4.16
C SER A 156 -1.36 16.19 4.85
N LEU A 157 -0.25 15.86 4.18
CA LEU A 157 1.10 16.04 4.74
C LEU A 157 1.72 17.40 4.38
N ARG A 158 1.05 18.19 3.53
CA ARG A 158 1.59 19.41 2.94
C ARG A 158 2.13 20.42 3.95
N LYS A 159 1.47 20.53 5.12
CA LYS A 159 1.81 21.48 6.18
C LYS A 159 2.25 20.80 7.48
N GLU A 160 2.44 19.49 7.45
CA GLU A 160 2.83 18.74 8.62
C GLU A 160 4.31 18.91 8.95
N LYS A 161 4.63 18.74 10.23
CA LYS A 161 6.02 18.81 10.72
C LYS A 161 6.76 17.52 10.39
N ALA A 162 8.09 17.60 10.36
CA ALA A 162 8.95 16.47 10.01
C ALA A 162 8.61 15.22 10.84
N GLU A 163 8.42 15.37 12.16
CA GLU A 163 8.14 14.24 13.05
C GLU A 163 6.79 13.57 12.77
N VAL A 164 5.82 14.31 12.25
CA VAL A 164 4.52 13.76 11.84
C VAL A 164 4.68 13.00 10.52
N VAL A 165 5.35 13.60 9.54
CA VAL A 165 5.63 12.96 8.24
C VAL A 165 6.43 11.67 8.44
N GLU A 166 7.47 11.69 9.26
CA GLU A 166 8.26 10.53 9.65
C GLU A 166 7.40 9.39 10.18
N LYS A 167 6.51 9.67 11.14
CA LYS A 167 5.59 8.66 11.70
C LYS A 167 4.63 8.13 10.66
N GLN A 168 4.08 9.00 9.82
CA GLN A 168 3.13 8.64 8.77
C GLN A 168 3.76 7.69 7.73
N LEU A 169 5.03 7.89 7.37
CA LEU A 169 5.74 7.05 6.41
C LEU A 169 6.24 5.74 7.07
N THR A 170 6.96 5.86 8.18
CA THR A 170 7.60 4.71 8.84
C THR A 170 6.60 3.73 9.43
N GLY A 171 5.45 4.20 9.91
CA GLY A 171 4.38 3.33 10.41
C GLY A 171 3.92 2.32 9.35
N VAL A 172 3.68 2.79 8.12
CA VAL A 172 3.30 1.92 7.00
C VAL A 172 4.43 0.96 6.64
N GLN A 173 5.68 1.44 6.57
CA GLN A 173 6.83 0.58 6.24
C GLN A 173 7.01 -0.54 7.26
N ILE A 174 6.84 -0.26 8.55
CA ILE A 174 6.95 -1.25 9.63
C ILE A 174 5.88 -2.33 9.48
N GLU A 175 4.61 -1.94 9.34
CA GLU A 175 3.51 -2.90 9.25
C GLU A 175 3.61 -3.77 7.98
N VAL A 176 3.89 -3.14 6.83
CA VAL A 176 4.07 -3.87 5.57
C VAL A 176 5.22 -4.87 5.68
N LYS A 177 6.38 -4.44 6.22
CA LYS A 177 7.54 -5.32 6.40
C LYS A 177 7.24 -6.49 7.33
N GLN A 178 6.52 -6.26 8.42
CA GLN A 178 6.14 -7.33 9.36
C GLN A 178 5.24 -8.39 8.72
N LEU A 179 4.31 -7.98 7.85
CA LEU A 179 3.34 -8.89 7.25
C LEU A 179 3.85 -9.59 5.99
N THR A 180 4.76 -8.98 5.25
CA THR A 180 5.15 -9.43 3.90
C THR A 180 6.65 -9.62 3.72
N GLY A 181 7.47 -9.13 4.65
CA GLY A 181 8.93 -9.10 4.51
C GLY A 181 9.47 -8.01 3.57
N VAL A 182 8.60 -7.31 2.83
CA VAL A 182 9.02 -6.24 1.90
C VAL A 182 8.88 -4.85 2.52
N VAL A 183 9.77 -3.93 2.14
CA VAL A 183 9.68 -2.51 2.51
C VAL A 183 9.21 -1.73 1.28
N PRO A 184 8.14 -0.93 1.37
CA PRO A 184 7.69 -0.09 0.27
C PRO A 184 8.81 0.84 -0.24
N LYS A 185 9.04 0.81 -1.56
CA LYS A 185 10.01 1.66 -2.27
C LYS A 185 9.36 2.83 -3.03
N PHE A 186 8.03 2.90 -3.00
CA PHE A 186 7.25 3.94 -3.67
C PHE A 186 6.42 4.65 -2.63
N PHE A 187 6.31 5.97 -2.76
CA PHE A 187 5.48 6.79 -1.90
C PHE A 187 4.63 7.75 -2.72
N ARG A 188 3.34 7.81 -2.39
CA ARG A 188 2.41 8.81 -2.91
C ARG A 188 1.78 9.54 -1.71
N PRO A 189 1.86 10.88 -1.63
CA PRO A 189 1.19 11.58 -0.54
C PRO A 189 -0.33 11.55 -0.74
N PRO A 190 -1.12 11.45 0.35
CA PRO A 190 -2.56 11.66 0.32
C PRO A 190 -2.94 12.93 -0.44
N TYR A 191 -4.02 12.85 -1.24
CA TYR A 191 -4.56 13.96 -2.03
C TYR A 191 -3.59 14.54 -3.08
N GLY A 192 -2.43 13.90 -3.32
CA GLY A 192 -1.34 14.48 -4.11
C GLY A 192 -0.64 15.65 -3.41
N GLU A 193 -0.93 15.89 -2.13
CA GLU A 193 -0.51 17.07 -1.39
C GLU A 193 0.77 16.84 -0.59
N GLY A 194 1.92 17.07 -1.23
CA GLY A 194 3.24 17.05 -0.59
C GLY A 194 3.88 18.43 -0.42
N SER A 195 5.07 18.42 0.18
CA SER A 195 5.99 19.56 0.28
C SER A 195 7.43 19.08 0.05
N ASP A 196 8.40 19.99 -0.07
CA ASP A 196 9.81 19.61 -0.24
C ASP A 196 10.33 18.86 0.99
N LEU A 197 9.81 19.16 2.18
CA LEU A 197 10.05 18.38 3.39
C LEU A 197 9.57 16.93 3.22
N VAL A 198 8.34 16.73 2.74
CA VAL A 198 7.77 15.39 2.52
C VAL A 198 8.57 14.62 1.47
N ARG A 199 8.95 15.27 0.36
CA ARG A 199 9.81 14.66 -0.67
C ARG A 199 11.16 14.24 -0.10
N LYS A 200 11.78 15.12 0.71
CA LYS A 200 13.07 14.83 1.33
C LYS A 200 12.97 13.62 2.27
N ILE A 201 11.97 13.58 3.15
CA ILE A 201 11.77 12.46 4.08
C ILE A 201 11.51 11.17 3.31
N ALA A 202 10.62 11.18 2.31
CA ALA A 202 10.40 10.01 1.46
C ALA A 202 11.70 9.49 0.82
N LYS A 203 12.53 10.39 0.29
CA LYS A 203 13.87 10.08 -0.25
C LYS A 203 14.83 9.53 0.81
N ASP A 204 14.87 10.12 2.00
CA ASP A 204 15.73 9.66 3.10
C ASP A 204 15.35 8.23 3.55
N HIS A 205 14.08 7.83 3.37
CA HIS A 205 13.56 6.48 3.60
C HIS A 205 13.64 5.56 2.37
N GLY A 206 14.37 5.96 1.32
CA GLY A 206 14.59 5.15 0.12
C GLY A 206 13.35 4.96 -0.75
N MET A 207 12.36 5.86 -0.64
CA MET A 207 11.13 5.80 -1.44
C MET A 207 11.16 6.81 -2.60
N LEU A 208 10.81 6.33 -3.78
CA LEU A 208 10.50 7.17 -4.93
C LEU A 208 9.16 7.88 -4.69
N TYR A 209 9.22 9.19 -4.45
CA TYR A 209 8.03 10.05 -4.35
C TYR A 209 7.39 10.23 -5.72
N MET A 210 6.08 9.98 -5.85
CA MET A 210 5.32 10.27 -7.07
C MET A 210 3.89 10.74 -6.77
N THR A 211 3.26 11.42 -7.74
CA THR A 211 1.80 11.53 -7.81
C THR A 211 1.30 10.74 -9.02
N TRP A 212 0.73 11.39 -10.04
CA TRP A 212 0.23 10.77 -11.26
C TRP A 212 0.33 11.75 -12.43
N SER A 213 0.28 11.21 -13.64
CA SER A 213 0.24 12.01 -14.88
C SER A 213 -1.04 11.78 -15.68
N ASN A 214 -1.87 10.81 -15.27
CA ASN A 214 -3.17 10.48 -15.84
C ASN A 214 -4.10 10.11 -14.67
N GLY A 215 -5.22 10.82 -14.52
CA GLY A 215 -6.15 10.62 -13.41
C GLY A 215 -7.48 10.07 -13.89
N SER A 216 -7.93 8.96 -13.30
CA SER A 216 -9.23 8.34 -13.63
C SER A 216 -10.44 9.14 -13.13
N LEU A 217 -10.25 9.95 -12.08
CA LEU A 217 -11.30 10.66 -11.35
C LEU A 217 -12.41 9.73 -10.82
N ASP A 218 -12.09 8.47 -10.59
CA ASP A 218 -13.02 7.46 -10.08
C ASP A 218 -13.61 7.82 -8.69
N TRP A 219 -12.84 8.50 -7.85
CA TRP A 219 -13.30 9.03 -6.55
C TRP A 219 -14.33 10.17 -6.67
N ASP A 220 -14.40 10.85 -7.82
CA ASP A 220 -15.33 11.97 -7.99
C ASP A 220 -16.77 11.46 -8.11
N LYS A 221 -17.72 12.24 -7.55
CA LYS A 221 -19.15 11.92 -7.56
C LYS A 221 -19.71 11.66 -8.97
N THR A 222 -19.10 12.23 -10.00
CA THR A 222 -19.53 12.08 -11.39
C THR A 222 -19.26 10.67 -11.94
N ALA A 223 -18.21 9.99 -11.44
CA ALA A 223 -17.79 8.65 -11.84
C ALA A 223 -18.36 7.53 -10.97
N LYS A 224 -18.90 7.85 -9.78
CA LYS A 224 -19.51 6.87 -8.86
C LYS A 224 -20.51 5.95 -9.57
N ASN A 225 -20.27 4.64 -9.50
CA ASN A 225 -21.07 3.59 -10.14
C ASN A 225 -21.18 3.72 -11.67
N LYS A 226 -20.19 4.36 -12.33
CA LYS A 226 -20.17 4.56 -13.79
C LYS A 226 -18.80 4.17 -14.35
N PRO A 227 -18.55 2.86 -14.56
CA PRO A 227 -17.27 2.39 -15.08
C PRO A 227 -16.87 3.06 -16.41
N ASP A 228 -17.82 3.33 -17.30
CA ASP A 228 -17.57 4.02 -18.58
C ASP A 228 -16.96 5.41 -18.41
N VAL A 229 -17.30 6.13 -17.33
CA VAL A 229 -16.72 7.45 -17.03
C VAL A 229 -15.26 7.31 -16.62
N VAL A 230 -14.94 6.30 -15.82
CA VAL A 230 -13.55 5.97 -15.43
C VAL A 230 -12.73 5.65 -16.68
N ILE A 231 -13.25 4.75 -17.54
CA ILE A 231 -12.59 4.36 -18.79
C ILE A 231 -12.33 5.59 -19.66
N LYS A 232 -13.37 6.39 -19.89
CA LYS A 232 -13.28 7.61 -20.71
C LYS A 232 -12.20 8.56 -20.19
N ASN A 233 -12.22 8.87 -18.89
CA ASN A 233 -11.28 9.82 -18.29
C ASN A 233 -9.82 9.36 -18.45
N VAL A 234 -9.55 8.06 -18.28
CA VAL A 234 -8.19 7.50 -18.46
C VAL A 234 -7.78 7.56 -19.92
N MET A 235 -8.64 7.11 -20.84
CA MET A 235 -8.33 7.03 -22.27
C MET A 235 -8.12 8.42 -22.91
N GLU A 236 -8.90 9.44 -22.52
CA GLU A 236 -8.74 10.82 -23.01
C GLU A 236 -7.39 11.46 -22.62
N GLN A 237 -6.75 10.97 -21.55
CA GLN A 237 -5.47 11.46 -21.05
C GLN A 237 -4.31 10.48 -21.34
N LEU A 238 -4.56 9.39 -22.08
CA LEU A 238 -3.58 8.32 -22.27
C LEU A 238 -2.39 8.81 -23.11
N HIS A 239 -1.17 8.56 -22.63
CA HIS A 239 0.06 8.90 -23.32
C HIS A 239 1.19 7.93 -22.94
N PRO A 240 2.27 7.81 -23.74
CA PRO A 240 3.45 7.04 -23.37
C PRO A 240 4.00 7.44 -21.99
N GLY A 241 4.28 6.45 -21.16
CA GLY A 241 4.79 6.64 -19.80
C GLY A 241 3.74 7.10 -18.79
N ALA A 242 2.44 7.03 -19.09
CA ALA A 242 1.42 7.49 -18.17
C ALA A 242 1.46 6.73 -16.85
N ASN A 243 1.45 7.48 -15.75
CA ASN A 243 1.20 6.98 -14.40
C ASN A 243 -0.28 7.18 -14.10
N ILE A 244 -1.06 6.11 -14.16
CA ILE A 244 -2.52 6.11 -14.07
C ILE A 244 -2.92 5.95 -12.60
N LEU A 245 -3.54 7.00 -12.04
CA LEU A 245 -4.16 6.97 -10.71
C LEU A 245 -5.56 6.38 -10.79
N MET A 246 -5.82 5.38 -9.95
CA MET A 246 -7.11 4.80 -9.63
C MET A 246 -7.20 4.52 -8.13
N HIS A 247 -8.37 4.08 -7.64
CA HIS A 247 -8.61 3.68 -6.26
C HIS A 247 -9.27 2.30 -6.19
N GLU A 248 -9.16 1.61 -5.05
CA GLU A 248 -9.86 0.33 -4.79
C GLU A 248 -11.38 0.54 -4.59
N LEU A 249 -12.07 0.91 -5.67
CA LEU A 249 -13.51 1.19 -5.70
C LEU A 249 -14.23 0.19 -6.60
N LYS A 250 -15.46 -0.17 -6.24
CA LYS A 250 -16.27 -1.14 -6.99
C LYS A 250 -16.36 -0.80 -8.49
N TRP A 251 -16.65 0.45 -8.84
CA TRP A 251 -16.80 0.85 -10.24
C TRP A 251 -15.46 0.96 -10.98
N THR A 252 -14.34 1.12 -10.25
CA THR A 252 -13.00 0.98 -10.82
C THR A 252 -12.74 -0.48 -11.16
N ALA A 253 -13.07 -1.41 -10.26
CA ALA A 253 -12.98 -2.85 -10.54
C ALA A 253 -13.87 -3.27 -11.71
N ASP A 254 -15.11 -2.77 -11.77
CA ASP A 254 -16.05 -3.02 -12.87
C ASP A 254 -15.55 -2.45 -14.22
N ALA A 255 -14.75 -1.39 -14.20
CA ALA A 255 -14.16 -0.75 -15.39
C ALA A 255 -12.88 -1.42 -15.90
N LEU A 256 -12.15 -2.10 -15.01
CA LEU A 256 -10.73 -2.39 -15.21
C LEU A 256 -10.48 -3.30 -16.42
N ASP A 257 -11.28 -4.35 -16.60
CA ASP A 257 -11.08 -5.33 -17.68
C ASP A 257 -11.20 -4.69 -19.07
N GLU A 258 -12.26 -3.89 -19.26
CA GLU A 258 -12.45 -3.16 -20.51
C GLU A 258 -11.39 -2.07 -20.68
N LEU A 259 -11.01 -1.37 -19.61
CA LEU A 259 -9.95 -0.36 -19.65
C LEU A 259 -8.63 -0.95 -20.14
N LEU A 260 -8.17 -2.04 -19.52
CA LEU A 260 -6.89 -2.68 -19.88
C LEU A 260 -6.94 -3.21 -21.31
N THR A 261 -8.05 -3.83 -21.72
CA THR A 261 -8.27 -4.27 -23.10
C THR A 261 -8.13 -3.11 -24.11
N LYS A 262 -8.69 -1.93 -23.80
CA LYS A 262 -8.56 -0.75 -24.67
C LYS A 262 -7.13 -0.21 -24.72
N ILE A 263 -6.43 -0.18 -23.57
CA ILE A 263 -5.04 0.27 -23.49
C ILE A 263 -4.14 -0.64 -24.35
N GLU A 264 -4.33 -1.96 -24.26
CA GLU A 264 -3.62 -2.95 -25.09
C GLU A 264 -3.95 -2.81 -26.58
N ALA A 265 -5.24 -2.60 -26.92
CA ALA A 265 -5.68 -2.38 -28.30
C ALA A 265 -5.06 -1.11 -28.91
N ASP A 266 -4.82 -0.08 -28.10
CA ASP A 266 -4.08 1.12 -28.49
C ASP A 266 -2.55 0.88 -28.58
N GLY A 267 -2.07 -0.33 -28.31
CA GLY A 267 -0.68 -0.74 -28.45
C GLY A 267 0.21 -0.34 -27.28
N TYR A 268 -0.36 -0.18 -26.09
CA TYR A 268 0.42 0.01 -24.86
C TYR A 268 0.63 -1.31 -24.13
N SER A 269 1.81 -1.45 -23.51
CA SER A 269 2.08 -2.47 -22.49
C SER A 269 1.96 -1.88 -21.09
N PHE A 270 2.01 -2.76 -20.07
CA PHE A 270 2.04 -2.33 -18.68
C PHE A 270 3.48 -2.33 -18.14
N ILE A 271 3.83 -1.28 -17.40
CA ILE A 271 5.14 -1.18 -16.73
C ILE A 271 5.12 -2.10 -15.51
N ASP A 272 6.08 -3.01 -15.42
CA ASP A 272 6.35 -3.73 -14.18
C ASP A 272 7.05 -2.79 -13.18
N PRO A 273 6.45 -2.51 -12.00
CA PRO A 273 7.05 -1.59 -11.04
C PRO A 273 8.45 -2.00 -10.56
N GLU A 274 8.80 -3.29 -10.55
CA GLU A 274 10.14 -3.74 -10.14
C GLU A 274 11.24 -3.35 -11.15
N THR A 275 10.86 -2.91 -12.36
CA THR A 275 11.79 -2.42 -13.39
C THR A 275 12.00 -0.89 -13.33
N ILE A 276 11.37 -0.21 -12.38
CA ILE A 276 11.49 1.24 -12.21
C ILE A 276 12.75 1.59 -11.41
N GLU A 277 13.49 2.60 -11.87
CA GLU A 277 14.58 3.20 -11.11
C GLU A 277 14.04 3.91 -9.86
N VAL A 278 14.40 3.40 -8.68
CA VAL A 278 14.00 3.97 -7.38
C VAL A 278 15.15 4.69 -6.66
N THR A 279 16.37 4.61 -7.19
CA THR A 279 17.56 5.25 -6.62
C THR A 279 17.78 6.64 -7.21
N HIS A 280 18.22 7.57 -6.37
CA HIS A 280 18.38 8.99 -6.67
C HIS A 280 19.83 9.43 -6.77
#